data_AF-A0A842QSW2-F1
#
_entry.id   AF-A0A842QSW2-F1
#
_cell.length_a   1.000
_cell.length_b   1.000
_cell.length_c   1.000
_cell.angle_alpha   90.00
_cell.angle_beta   90.00
_cell.angle_gamma   90.00
#
_symmetry.space_group_name_H-M   'P 1'
#
loop_
_entity.id
_entity.type
_entity.pdbx_description
1 polymer ?
#
loop_
_entity_poly.entity_id
_entity_poly.type
_entity_poly.pdbx_seq_one_letter_code
_entity_poly.pdbx_strand_id
1 'polypeptide(L)' 'MIAAAVNLDGEGEVSIDSGIMFLDHMLTSLATHSLIDITLNASGDLRHHIV' A
#
# COMPACT_ATOMS: atom_id res chain seq x y z
N MET A 1 6.51 -9.40 -8.46
CA MET A 1 7.31 -9.31 -7.23
C MET A 1 6.51 -8.46 -6.25
N ILE A 2 6.41 -8.87 -4.99
CA ILE A 2 5.62 -8.18 -3.97
C ILE A 2 6.46 -8.11 -2.70
N ALA A 3 6.61 -6.91 -2.15
CA ALA A 3 7.21 -6.67 -0.84
C ALA A 3 6.32 -5.69 -0.07
N ALA A 4 5.93 -6.08 1.14
CA ALA A 4 5.05 -5.28 1.99
C ALA A 4 5.55 -5.29 3.44
N ALA A 5 5.41 -4.16 4.12
CA ALA A 5 5.63 -4.00 5.54
C ALA A 5 4.52 -3.14 6.14
N VAL A 6 4.10 -3.49 7.35
CA VAL A 6 3.07 -2.77 8.10
C VAL A 6 3.53 -2.56 9.53
N ASN A 7 3.38 -1.34 10.02
CA ASN A 7 3.49 -1.01 11.44
C ASN A 7 2.10 -0.70 11.99
N LEU A 8 1.61 -1.54 12.91
CA LEU A 8 0.26 -1.37 13.49
C LEU A 8 0.21 -0.24 14.53
N ASP A 9 1.34 0.06 15.16
CA ASP A 9 1.48 1.15 16.14
C ASP A 9 2.16 2.35 15.44
N GLY A 10 1.58 2.76 14.31
CA GLY A 10 2.11 3.81 13.44
C GLY A 10 1.50 5.18 13.70
N GLU A 11 1.75 6.09 12.76
CA GLU A 11 1.17 7.43 12.73
C GLU A 11 0.39 7.70 11.43
N GLY A 12 0.31 6.70 10.54
CA GLY A 12 -0.38 6.81 9.24
C GLY A 12 0.57 7.13 8.08
N GLU A 13 1.86 6.82 8.21
CA GLU A 13 2.87 7.06 7.19
C GLU A 13 2.76 6.07 6.02
N VAL A 14 2.96 6.55 4.79
CA VAL A 14 2.67 5.77 3.57
C VAL A 14 3.80 5.86 2.55
N SER A 15 4.28 4.71 2.10
CA SER A 15 5.20 4.58 0.97
C SER A 15 4.77 3.42 0.08
N ILE A 16 3.97 3.71 -0.95
CA ILE A 16 3.32 2.68 -1.78
C ILE A 16 3.61 2.94 -3.26
N ASP A 17 4.01 1.88 -3.96
CA ASP A 17 4.13 1.81 -5.41
C ASP A 17 3.64 0.44 -5.89
N SER A 18 2.38 0.38 -6.36
CA SER A 18 1.82 -0.81 -7.01
C SER A 18 1.70 -0.69 -8.54
N GLY A 19 2.01 0.49 -9.11
CA GLY A 19 1.68 0.84 -10.49
C GLY A 19 0.17 1.01 -10.78
N ILE A 20 -0.69 0.95 -9.75
CA ILE A 20 -2.14 1.13 -9.86
C ILE A 20 -2.58 2.28 -8.95
N MET A 21 -2.65 3.49 -9.49
CA MET A 21 -2.93 4.72 -8.72
C MET A 21 -4.17 4.64 -7.81
N PHE A 22 -5.23 3.96 -8.26
CA PHE A 22 -6.45 3.82 -7.44
C PHE A 22 -6.23 2.93 -6.20
N LEU A 23 -5.46 1.84 -6.35
CA LEU A 23 -5.11 0.98 -5.22
C LEU A 23 -4.20 1.72 -4.24
N ASP A 24 -3.20 2.44 -4.75
CA ASP A 24 -2.28 3.24 -3.93
C ASP A 24 -3.06 4.28 -3.10
N HIS A 25 -4.05 4.93 -3.72
CA HIS A 25 -4.95 5.87 -3.03
C HIS A 25 -5.81 5.19 -1.94
N MET A 26 -6.35 4.01 -2.23
CA MET A 26 -7.14 3.25 -1.24
C MET A 26 -6.29 2.83 -0.04
N LEU A 27 -5.09 2.32 -0.28
CA LEU A 27 -4.17 1.90 0.79
C LEU A 27 -3.64 3.11 1.58
N THR A 28 -3.42 4.25 0.92
CA THR A 28 -3.12 5.53 1.60
C THR A 28 -4.26 5.91 2.55
N SER A 29 -5.51 5.83 2.06
CA SER A 29 -6.69 6.12 2.88
C SER A 29 -6.81 5.15 4.06
N LEU A 30 -6.53 3.86 3.85
CA LEU A 30 -6.50 2.87 4.92
C LEU A 30 -5.48 3.24 6.00
N ALA A 31 -4.23 3.50 5.61
CA ALA A 31 -3.16 3.87 6.53
C ALA A 31 -3.51 5.11 7.37
N THR A 32 -3.93 6.20 6.71
CA THR A 32 -4.25 7.46 7.39
C THR A 32 -5.40 7.33 8.39
N HIS A 33 -6.48 6.61 8.06
CA HIS A 33 -7.66 6.52 8.93
C HIS A 33 -7.55 5.43 10.01
N SER A 34 -6.59 4.50 9.88
CA SER A 34 -6.31 3.50 10.89
C SER A 34 -5.06 3.80 11.73
N LEU A 35 -4.32 4.87 11.41
CA LEU A 35 -3.05 5.26 12.04
C LEU A 35 -1.98 4.16 11.98
N ILE A 36 -2.00 3.35 10.92
CA ILE A 36 -0.95 2.34 10.67
C ILE A 36 -0.02 2.84 9.58
N ASP A 37 1.25 2.48 9.65
CA ASP A 37 2.18 2.79 8.57
C ASP A 37 2.22 1.65 7.56
N ILE A 38 2.20 1.98 6.27
CA ILE A 38 2.22 0.99 5.17
C ILE A 38 3.36 1.31 4.22
N THR A 39 4.22 0.31 4.00
CA THR A 39 5.18 0.30 2.88
C THR A 39 4.84 -0.84 1.93
N LEU A 40 4.67 -0.56 0.63
CA LEU A 40 4.35 -1.57 -0.39
C LEU A 40 5.10 -1.27 -1.69
N ASN A 41 5.75 -2.30 -2.24
CA ASN A 41 6.21 -2.31 -3.62
C ASN A 41 5.64 -3.56 -4.31
N ALA A 42 4.84 -3.36 -5.36
CA ALA A 42 4.22 -4.45 -6.10
C ALA A 42 4.34 -4.22 -7.61
N SER A 43 4.75 -5.26 -8.32
CA SER A 43 4.89 -5.25 -9.78
C SER A 43 4.48 -6.61 -10.35
N GLY A 44 3.73 -6.59 -11.45
CA GLY A 44 3.17 -7.78 -12.09
C GLY A 44 2.66 -7.49 -13.51
N ASP A 45 2.21 -8.54 -14.17
CA ASP A 45 1.79 -8.58 -15.58
C ASP A 45 0.33 -8.14 -15.78
N LEU A 46 -0.57 -8.54 -14.87
CA LEU A 46 -1.98 -8.21 -14.91
C LEU A 46 -2.40 -7.42 -13.67
N ARG A 47 -3.13 -6.33 -13.88
CA ARG A 47 -3.67 -5.50 -12.79
C ARG A 47 -4.44 -6.30 -11.74
N HIS A 48 -5.26 -7.26 -12.17
CA HIS A 48 -6.04 -8.11 -11.29
C HIS A 48 -5.19 -9.01 -10.38
N HIS A 49 -3.96 -9.35 -10.78
CA HIS A 49 -3.07 -10.18 -9.95
C HIS A 49 -2.25 -9.36 -8.95
N ILE A 50 -2.27 -8.02 -9.05
CA ILE A 50 -1.54 -7.11 -8.16
C ILE A 50 -2.44 -6.61 -7.02
N VAL A 51 -3.75 -6.51 -7.25
CA VAL A 51 -4.75 -6.01 -6.29
C VAL A 51 -4.97 -7.00 -5.15
#